data_AF-A0A7Z9BTR0-F1
#
_entry.id   AF-A0A7Z9BTR0-F1
#
_cell.length_a   1.000
_cell.length_b   1.000
_cell.length_c   1.000
_cell.angle_alpha   90.00
_cell.angle_beta   90.00
_cell.angle_gamma   90.00
#
_symmetry.space_group_name_H-M   'P 1'
#
loop_
_entity.id
_entity.type
_entity.pdbx_description
1 polymer ?
#
loop_
_entity_poly.entity_id
_entity_poly.type
_entity_poly.pdbx_seq_one_letter_code
_entity_poly.pdbx_strand_id
1 'polypeptide(L)' 'MSREKKIQFNVNEKEYERLKSYAESEGLSMAEVLRDYIKTLTPPKGGRTTSHD' A
#
# COMPACT_ATOMS: atom_id res chain seq x y z
N MET A 1 -14.26 2.71 -7.08
CA MET A 1 -14.61 2.97 -5.66
C MET A 1 -13.84 4.17 -5.15
N SER A 2 -14.50 5.09 -4.45
CA SER A 2 -13.85 6.27 -3.86
C SER A 2 -12.98 5.85 -2.66
N ARG A 3 -11.74 6.36 -2.59
CA ARG A 3 -10.83 6.10 -1.46
C ARG A 3 -11.13 7.12 -0.36
N GLU A 4 -11.87 6.72 0.68
CA GLU A 4 -12.38 7.64 1.71
C GLU A 4 -11.47 7.76 2.94
N LYS A 5 -10.58 6.80 3.17
CA LYS A 5 -9.69 6.76 4.35
C LYS A 5 -8.29 7.27 4.00
N LYS A 6 -7.77 8.20 4.81
CA LYS A 6 -6.39 8.70 4.72
C LYS A 6 -5.52 8.03 5.78
N ILE A 7 -4.35 7.54 5.37
CA ILE A 7 -3.32 7.01 6.27
C ILE A 7 -2.18 8.03 6.32
N GLN A 8 -1.77 8.42 7.53
CA GLN A 8 -0.59 9.25 7.79
C GLN A 8 0.23 8.57 8.88
N PHE A 9 1.52 8.37 8.65
CA PHE A 9 2.45 7.81 9.61
C PHE A 9 3.82 8.43 9.38
N ASN A 10 4.64 8.45 10.43
CA ASN A 10 6.01 8.91 10.34
C ASN A 10 6.90 7.75 9.90
N VAL A 11 7.85 8.04 9.03
CA VAL A 11 8.91 7.13 8.61
C VAL A 11 10.24 7.80 8.87
N ASN A 12 11.30 7.00 9.00
CA ASN A 12 12.65 7.53 8.99
C ASN A 12 13.10 7.86 7.56
N GLU A 13 14.23 8.57 7.44
CA GLU A 13 14.79 9.00 6.16
C GLU A 13 15.09 7.83 5.22
N LYS A 14 15.69 6.75 5.75
CA LYS A 14 16.04 5.55 4.95
C LYS A 14 14.81 4.83 4.40
N GLU A 15 13.76 4.73 5.21
CA GLU A 15 12.48 4.15 4.80
C GLU A 15 11.83 5.00 3.70
N TYR A 16 11.85 6.33 3.86
CA TYR A 16 11.35 7.26 2.87
C TYR A 16 12.09 7.15 1.54
N GLU A 17 13.42 7.20 1.57
CA GLU A 17 14.27 7.10 0.37
C GLU A 17 14.08 5.76 -0.34
N ARG A 18 14.03 4.66 0.41
CA ARG A 18 13.79 3.34 -0.16
C ARG A 18 12.43 3.26 -0.85
N LEU A 19 11.37 3.76 -0.21
CA LEU A 19 10.02 3.77 -0.79
C LEU A 19 9.96 4.65 -2.04
N LYS A 20 10.60 5.83 -1.99
CA LYS A 20 10.67 6.76 -3.12
C LYS A 20 11.42 6.14 -4.30
N SER A 21 12.62 5.61 -4.08
CA SER A 21 13.45 5.01 -5.13
C SER A 21 12.76 3.82 -5.80
N TYR A 22 12.09 2.96 -5.00
CA TYR A 22 11.29 1.86 -5.55
C TYR A 22 10.13 2.37 -6.41
N ALA A 23 9.38 3.37 -5.91
CA ALA A 23 8.27 3.96 -6.64
C ALA A 23 8.74 4.57 -7.98
N GLU A 24 9.85 5.31 -7.98
CA GLU A 24 10.44 5.90 -9.17
C GLU A 24 10.92 4.84 -10.17
N SER A 25 11.54 3.76 -9.70
CA SER A 25 11.99 2.64 -10.55
C SER A 25 10.84 1.95 -11.27
N GLU A 26 9.70 1.77 -10.59
CA GLU A 26 8.50 1.12 -11.15
C GLU A 26 7.59 2.11 -11.91
N GLY A 27 7.92 3.40 -11.93
CA GLY A 27 7.05 4.44 -12.51
C GLY A 27 5.74 4.65 -11.75
N LEU A 28 5.71 4.29 -10.46
CA LEU A 28 4.55 4.35 -9.58
C LEU A 28 4.65 5.49 -8.59
N SER A 29 3.51 5.85 -7.99
CA SER A 29 3.51 6.71 -6.79
C SER A 29 3.79 5.88 -5.54
N MET A 30 4.45 6.44 -4.53
CA MET A 30 4.66 5.79 -3.23
C MET A 30 3.35 5.24 -2.63
N ALA A 31 2.24 5.94 -2.85
CA ALA A 31 0.92 5.50 -2.39
C ALA A 31 0.40 4.26 -3.16
N GLU A 32 0.74 4.09 -4.44
CA GLU A 32 0.40 2.87 -5.21
C GLU A 32 1.24 1.69 -4.70
N VAL A 33 2.53 1.90 -4.43
CA VAL A 33 3.41 0.87 -3.85
C VAL A 33 2.84 0.36 -2.52
N LEU A 34 2.45 1.26 -1.61
CA LEU A 34 1.82 0.88 -0.34
C LEU A 34 0.50 0.14 -0.55
N ARG A 35 -0.33 0.58 -1.49
CA ARG A 35 -1.60 -0.09 -1.81
C ARG A 35 -1.39 -1.48 -2.35
N ASP A 36 -0.41 -1.65 -3.24
CA ASP A 36 -0.13 -2.94 -3.84
C ASP A 36 0.42 -3.91 -2.79
N TYR A 37 1.30 -3.43 -1.92
CA TYR A 37 1.70 -4.19 -0.74
C TYR A 37 0.51 -4.60 0.15
N ILE A 38 -0.45 -3.70 0.40
CA ILE A 38 -1.65 -4.04 1.16
C ILE A 38 -2.47 -5.16 0.50
N LYS A 39 -2.52 -5.24 -0.84
CA LYS A 39 -3.20 -6.34 -1.55
C LYS A 39 -2.51 -7.68 -1.37
N THR A 40 -1.18 -7.70 -1.20
CA THR A 40 -0.41 -8.94 -1.01
C THR A 40 -0.46 -9.44 0.42
N LEU A 41 -0.85 -8.59 1.38
CA LEU A 41 -1.12 -9.01 2.75
C LEU A 41 -2.24 -10.05 2.71
N THR A 42 -1.88 -11.31 2.97
CA THR A 42 -2.86 -12.39 3.06
C THR A 42 -3.87 -12.01 4.15
N PRO A 43 -5.18 -12.04 3.87
CA PRO A 43 -6.16 -11.77 4.91
C PRO A 43 -5.87 -12.72 6.08
N PRO A 44 -5.86 -12.24 7.33
CA PRO A 44 -5.71 -13.11 8.47
C PRO A 44 -6.76 -14.22 8.34
N LYS A 45 -6.30 -15.48 8.40
CA LYS A 45 -7.16 -16.68 8.29
C LYS A 45 -8.36 -16.50 9.23
N GLY A 46 -9.52 -16.11 8.69
CA GLY A 46 -10.73 -15.78 9.46
C GLY A 46 -11.61 -14.64 8.91
N GLY A 47 -11.13 -13.81 7.99
CA GLY A 47 -11.96 -12.77 7.36
C GLY A 47 -12.64 -13.26 6.09
N ARG A 48 -13.97 -13.46 6.13
CA ARG A 48 -14.84 -13.78 4.98
C ARG A 48 -14.49 -12.93 3.74
N THR A 49 -14.16 -13.60 2.64
CA THR A 49 -14.21 -13.02 1.29
C THR A 49 -15.67 -12.75 0.94
N THR A 50 -16.12 -11.50 1.02
CA THR A 50 -17.23 -11.07 0.16
C THR A 50 -16.61 -10.70 -1.18
N SER A 51 -16.61 -11.65 -2.10
CA SER A 51 -16.62 -11.33 -3.53
C SER A 51 -17.73 -10.32 -3.79
N HIS A 52 -17.44 -9.26 -4.52
CA HIS A 52 -18.47 -8.45 -5.14
C HIS A 52 -18.30 -8.59 -6.65
N ASP A 53 -19.39 -9.05 -7.25
CA ASP A 53 -19.67 -9.23 -8.68
C ASP A 53 -19.35 -7.97 -9.50
#